data_AF-A0A5S4VHT5-F1
#
_entry.id   AF-A0A5S4VHT5-F1
#
_cell.length_a   1.000
_cell.length_b   1.000
_cell.length_c   1.000
_cell.angle_alpha   90.00
_cell.angle_beta   90.00
_cell.angle_gamma   90.00
#
_symmetry.space_group_name_H-M   'P 1'
#
loop_
_entity.id
_entity.type
_entity.pdbx_description
1 polymer ?
#
loop_
_entity_poly.entity_id
_entity_poly.type
_entity_poly.pdbx_seq_one_letter_code
_entity_poly.pdbx_strand_id
1 'polypeptide(L)'
;MITVNAIGDTCPIPVVKTKKAIEALTQPDTVETLVDNEVAVENLKKMAAQKGYSCDSSKLDDGSYSVKLTIEAVNDDELSDTDEALQYTCRPAADNRVVVIRSSYMGEGSEELGKVLIKGFIYALSQQNNPPETMLFYNGGAKLTCEGSESLEDLKELKSRGVKILTCGTCLNYYELSDKLAVGEVTNMYDIAEKMAGASLIVSP
;
A
#
# COMPACT_ATOMS: atom_id res chain seq x y z
N MET A 1 1.45 6.51 -26.23
CA MET A 1 0.59 5.52 -25.59
C MET A 1 1.46 4.48 -24.94
N ILE A 2 1.25 4.20 -23.65
CA ILE A 2 1.95 3.17 -22.87
C ILE A 2 0.97 2.03 -22.60
N THR A 3 1.38 0.78 -22.82
CA THR A 3 0.57 -0.40 -22.50
C THR A 3 1.12 -1.12 -21.27
N VAL A 4 0.26 -1.38 -20.29
CA VAL A 4 0.54 -2.10 -19.05
C VAL A 4 -0.19 -3.44 -19.08
N ASN A 5 0.56 -4.54 -19.01
CA ASN A 5 -0.05 -5.86 -18.85
C ASN A 5 -0.17 -6.22 -17.37
N ALA A 6 -1.41 -6.39 -16.90
CA ALA A 6 -1.76 -6.82 -15.56
C ALA A 6 -2.73 -8.02 -15.55
N ILE A 7 -2.74 -8.82 -16.62
CA ILE A 7 -3.47 -10.09 -16.68
C ILE A 7 -2.85 -11.08 -15.69
N GLY A 8 -3.68 -11.76 -14.90
CA GLY A 8 -3.27 -12.67 -13.83
C GLY A 8 -2.85 -11.98 -12.52
N ASP A 9 -2.75 -10.65 -12.50
CA ASP A 9 -2.39 -9.91 -11.30
C ASP A 9 -3.60 -9.74 -10.37
N THR A 10 -3.40 -10.03 -9.09
CA THR A 10 -4.41 -9.80 -8.06
C THR A 10 -4.37 -8.36 -7.53
N CYS A 11 -5.50 -7.89 -6.99
CA CYS A 11 -5.57 -6.58 -6.34
C CYS A 11 -4.54 -6.49 -5.20
N PRO A 12 -3.76 -5.38 -5.09
CA PRO A 12 -3.93 -4.10 -5.79
C PRO A 12 -2.98 -3.86 -6.97
N ILE A 13 -2.29 -4.90 -7.46
CA ILE A 13 -1.21 -4.76 -8.46
C ILE A 13 -1.65 -4.06 -9.77
N PRO A 14 -2.82 -4.36 -10.39
CA PRO A 14 -3.22 -3.68 -11.63
C PRO A 14 -3.34 -2.16 -11.49
N VAL A 15 -3.88 -1.71 -10.36
CA VAL A 15 -4.06 -0.27 -10.05
C VAL A 15 -2.70 0.39 -9.87
N VAL A 16 -1.80 -0.24 -9.11
CA VAL A 16 -0.44 0.28 -8.87
C VAL A 16 0.36 0.37 -10.16
N LYS A 17 0.39 -0.68 -10.98
CA LYS A 17 1.13 -0.67 -12.25
C LYS A 17 0.64 0.44 -13.17
N THR A 18 -0.68 0.63 -13.25
CA THR A 18 -1.29 1.71 -14.04
C THR A 18 -0.88 3.08 -13.50
N LYS A 19 -0.96 3.30 -12.19
CA LYS A 19 -0.54 4.56 -11.54
C LYS A 19 0.92 4.89 -11.85
N LYS A 20 1.83 3.93 -11.72
CA LYS A 20 3.26 4.12 -12.05
C LYS A 20 3.50 4.47 -13.51
N ALA A 21 2.76 3.83 -14.43
CA ALA A 21 2.87 4.14 -15.85
C ALA A 21 2.41 5.57 -16.15
N ILE A 22 1.37 6.05 -15.46
CA ILE A 22 0.90 7.45 -15.54
C ILE A 22 1.95 8.40 -14.96
N GLU A 23 2.51 8.11 -13.79
CA GLU A 23 3.56 8.92 -13.14
C GLU A 23 4.85 9.02 -13.97
N ALA A 24 5.12 8.02 -14.81
CA ALA A 24 6.28 8.02 -15.71
C ALA A 24 6.06 8.83 -17.00
N LEU A 25 4.86 9.34 -17.26
CA LEU A 25 4.60 10.20 -18.41
C LEU A 25 5.33 11.53 -18.26
N THR A 26 5.85 12.07 -19.37
CA THR A 26 6.49 13.39 -19.41
C THR A 26 5.70 14.40 -20.23
N GLN A 27 4.68 13.95 -20.97
CA GLN A 27 3.79 14.73 -21.81
C GLN A 27 2.43 14.03 -21.90
N PRO A 28 1.33 14.75 -22.20
CA PRO A 28 -0.01 14.17 -22.24
C PRO A 28 -0.06 12.94 -23.14
N ASP A 29 -0.60 11.84 -22.62
CA ASP A 29 -0.63 10.57 -23.32
C ASP A 29 -1.72 9.65 -22.73
N THR A 30 -1.95 8.52 -23.39
CA THR A 30 -2.87 7.47 -22.95
C THR A 30 -2.10 6.30 -22.34
N VAL A 31 -2.54 5.82 -21.18
CA VAL A 31 -2.11 4.55 -20.58
C VAL A 31 -3.21 3.52 -20.79
N GLU A 32 -2.88 2.41 -21.45
CA GLU A 32 -3.77 1.26 -21.64
C GLU A 32 -3.36 0.14 -20.70
N THR A 33 -4.27 -0.30 -19.83
CA THR A 33 -4.04 -1.44 -18.92
C THR A 33 -4.89 -2.63 -19.34
N LEU A 34 -4.23 -3.78 -19.53
CA LEU A 34 -4.88 -5.05 -19.83
C LEU A 34 -5.11 -5.83 -18.53
N VAL A 35 -6.35 -6.29 -18.32
CA VAL A 35 -6.78 -7.06 -17.14
C VAL A 35 -7.70 -8.21 -17.54
N ASP A 36 -7.89 -9.19 -16.66
CA ASP A 36 -8.61 -10.43 -16.95
C ASP A 36 -9.99 -10.55 -16.26
N ASN A 37 -10.41 -9.54 -15.50
CA ASN A 37 -11.66 -9.57 -14.76
C ASN A 37 -12.32 -8.19 -14.62
N GLU A 38 -13.63 -8.19 -14.48
CA GLU A 38 -14.45 -6.96 -14.40
C GLU A 38 -14.18 -6.16 -13.12
N VAL A 39 -13.80 -6.82 -12.02
CA VAL A 39 -13.48 -6.13 -10.75
C VAL A 39 -12.25 -5.24 -10.93
N ALA A 40 -11.23 -5.71 -11.65
CA ALA A 40 -10.06 -4.91 -11.99
C ALA A 40 -10.42 -3.72 -12.88
N VAL A 41 -11.32 -3.89 -13.85
CA VAL A 41 -11.85 -2.80 -14.69
C VAL A 41 -12.52 -1.72 -13.82
N GLU A 42 -13.42 -2.11 -12.93
CA GLU A 42 -14.14 -1.17 -12.07
C GLU A 42 -13.21 -0.46 -11.07
N ASN A 43 -12.18 -1.14 -10.57
CA ASN A 43 -11.17 -0.51 -9.72
C ASN A 43 -10.32 0.53 -10.47
N LEU A 44 -9.94 0.25 -11.72
CA LEU A 44 -9.21 1.20 -12.57
C LEU A 44 -10.07 2.42 -12.94
N LYS A 45 -11.35 2.22 -13.26
CA LYS A 45 -12.31 3.31 -13.47
C LYS A 45 -12.47 4.20 -12.23
N LYS A 46 -12.59 3.60 -11.05
CA LYS A 46 -12.67 4.35 -9.77
C LYS A 46 -11.40 5.17 -9.53
N MET A 47 -10.22 4.58 -9.75
CA MET A 47 -8.95 5.30 -9.64
C MET A 47 -8.89 6.48 -10.63
N ALA A 48 -9.28 6.26 -11.89
CA ALA A 48 -9.32 7.30 -12.91
C ALA A 48 -10.24 8.46 -12.49
N ALA A 49 -11.46 8.16 -12.03
CA ALA A 49 -12.41 9.16 -11.55
C ALA A 49 -11.88 9.95 -10.35
N GLN A 50 -11.25 9.28 -9.37
CA GLN A 50 -10.64 9.94 -8.21
C GLN A 50 -9.50 10.89 -8.59
N LYS A 51 -8.75 10.57 -9.65
CA LYS A 51 -7.66 11.39 -10.16
C LYS A 51 -8.09 12.35 -11.27
N GLY A 52 -9.38 12.38 -11.63
CA GLY A 52 -9.91 13.26 -12.69
C GLY A 52 -9.52 12.87 -14.12
N TYR A 53 -9.08 11.64 -14.35
CA TYR A 53 -8.70 11.15 -15.68
C TYR A 53 -9.91 10.65 -16.47
N SER A 54 -9.95 10.92 -17.77
CA SER A 54 -10.90 10.27 -18.68
C SER A 54 -10.57 8.79 -18.83
N CYS A 55 -11.58 7.93 -18.77
CA CYS A 55 -11.41 6.47 -18.78
C CYS A 55 -12.44 5.79 -19.68
N ASP A 56 -11.95 4.95 -20.58
CA ASP A 56 -12.76 4.06 -21.42
C ASP A 56 -12.35 2.61 -21.18
N SER A 57 -13.29 1.67 -21.31
CA SER A 57 -13.00 0.24 -21.19
C SER A 57 -13.71 -0.56 -22.26
N SER A 58 -13.03 -1.56 -22.82
CA SER A 58 -13.60 -2.51 -23.78
C SER A 58 -13.24 -3.95 -23.43
N LYS A 59 -14.10 -4.88 -23.82
CA LYS A 59 -13.83 -6.31 -23.76
C LYS A 59 -13.14 -6.76 -25.06
N LEU A 60 -12.12 -7.60 -24.94
CA LEU A 60 -11.34 -8.14 -26.06
C LEU A 60 -11.82 -9.54 -26.43
N ASP A 61 -11.44 -10.00 -27.63
CA ASP A 61 -11.91 -11.24 -28.24
C ASP A 61 -11.48 -12.50 -27.47
N ASP A 62 -10.35 -12.44 -26.76
CA ASP A 62 -9.83 -13.51 -25.91
C ASP A 62 -10.49 -13.55 -24.51
N GLY A 63 -11.47 -12.67 -24.26
CA GLY A 63 -12.18 -12.56 -22.99
C GLY A 63 -11.52 -11.64 -21.97
N SER A 64 -10.31 -11.12 -22.24
CA SER A 64 -9.66 -10.09 -21.43
C SER A 64 -10.30 -8.71 -21.65
N TYR A 65 -9.85 -7.72 -20.88
CA TYR A 65 -10.38 -6.36 -20.91
C TYR A 65 -9.24 -5.35 -21.10
N SER A 66 -9.47 -4.32 -21.89
CA SER A 66 -8.60 -3.15 -22.04
C SER A 66 -9.24 -1.94 -21.35
N VAL A 67 -8.49 -1.25 -20.50
CA VAL A 67 -8.89 -0.01 -19.85
C VAL A 67 -7.92 1.10 -20.27
N LYS A 68 -8.41 2.13 -20.96
CA LYS A 68 -7.62 3.25 -21.46
C LYS A 68 -7.89 4.50 -20.64
N LEU A 69 -6.84 5.04 -20.04
CA LEU A 69 -6.85 6.28 -19.27
C LEU A 69 -6.14 7.35 -20.08
N THR A 70 -6.84 8.43 -20.42
CA THR A 70 -6.28 9.57 -21.17
C THR A 70 -5.89 10.67 -20.21
N ILE A 71 -4.61 11.06 -20.23
CA ILE A 71 -4.01 12.04 -19.33
C ILE A 71 -3.75 13.31 -20.14
N GLU A 72 -4.60 14.32 -19.97
CA GLU A 72 -4.55 15.56 -20.77
C GLU A 72 -3.53 16.58 -20.25
N ALA A 73 -3.15 16.49 -18.98
CA ALA A 73 -2.12 17.32 -18.36
C ALA A 73 -1.19 16.43 -17.52
N VAL A 74 0.12 16.61 -17.68
CA VAL A 74 1.13 15.86 -16.93
C VAL A 74 1.83 16.84 -16.02
N ASN A 75 1.82 16.52 -14.73
CA ASN A 75 2.06 17.41 -13.60
C ASN A 75 0.88 18.34 -13.29
N ASP A 76 -0.04 17.80 -12.50
CA ASP A 76 -0.66 18.55 -11.40
C ASP A 76 -0.85 17.61 -10.20
N ASP A 77 0.26 17.02 -9.71
CA ASP A 77 0.27 16.39 -8.38
C ASP A 77 0.55 17.47 -7.30
N GLU A 78 0.13 18.72 -7.57
CA GLU A 78 -0.31 19.69 -6.57
C GLU A 78 -1.81 19.98 -6.70
N LEU A 79 -2.63 18.93 -6.81
CA LEU A 79 -4.00 18.99 -6.29
C LEU A 79 -3.92 18.58 -4.81
N SER A 80 -3.48 19.49 -3.94
CA SER A 80 -4.36 20.43 -3.26
C SER A 80 -5.41 19.68 -2.43
N ASP A 81 -5.01 19.31 -1.19
CA ASP A 81 -5.91 19.28 -0.04
C ASP A 81 -6.45 20.71 0.20
N THR A 82 -7.11 21.31 -0.79
CA THR A 82 -7.91 22.52 -0.62
C THR A 82 -9.26 22.10 -0.10
N ASP A 83 -9.27 21.70 1.17
CA ASP A 83 -10.40 22.07 2.02
C ASP A 83 -10.23 23.56 2.34
N GLU A 84 -10.58 24.42 1.37
CA GLU A 84 -10.69 25.86 1.58
C GLU A 84 -11.92 26.17 2.43
N ALA A 85 -11.91 25.73 3.68
CA ALA A 85 -12.71 26.26 4.76
C ALA A 85 -12.15 25.77 6.10
N LEU A 86 -11.02 26.34 6.54
CA LEU A 86 -10.84 26.90 7.90
C LEU A 86 -9.37 27.24 8.14
N GLN A 87 -9.04 28.51 7.90
CA GLN A 87 -7.89 29.17 8.50
C GLN A 87 -8.03 29.18 10.02
N TYR A 88 -7.36 28.25 10.69
CA TYR A 88 -6.66 28.51 11.93
C TYR A 88 -5.27 27.89 11.81
N THR A 89 -4.24 28.73 11.90
CA THR A 89 -2.84 28.32 11.79
C THR A 89 -2.42 27.46 12.98
N CYS A 90 -2.57 26.15 12.83
CA CYS A 90 -1.61 25.18 13.35
C CYS A 90 -1.03 24.49 12.12
N ARG A 91 0.25 24.75 11.82
CA ARG A 91 1.01 23.91 10.89
C ARG A 91 0.79 22.46 11.35
N PRO A 92 0.35 21.51 10.50
CA PRO A 92 0.19 20.13 10.95
C PRO A 92 1.51 19.69 11.58
N ALA A 93 1.46 19.20 12.82
CA ALA A 93 2.58 18.47 13.38
C ALA A 93 2.95 17.39 12.35
N ALA A 94 4.25 17.18 12.09
CA ALA A 94 4.71 16.18 11.13
C ALA A 94 3.85 14.91 11.23
N ASP A 95 3.32 14.43 10.11
CA ASP A 95 2.37 13.32 10.05
C ASP A 95 3.01 12.03 10.58
N ASN A 96 3.03 11.88 11.92
CA ASN A 96 3.48 10.67 12.59
C ASN A 96 2.39 9.60 12.45
N ARG A 97 2.29 9.05 11.24
CA ARG A 97 1.39 7.96 10.90
C ARG A 97 2.05 6.64 11.29
N VAL A 98 1.38 5.90 12.17
CA VAL A 98 1.82 4.58 12.63
C VAL A 98 0.88 3.52 12.10
N VAL A 99 1.43 2.49 11.47
CA VAL A 99 0.67 1.30 11.06
C VAL A 99 0.93 0.18 12.06
N VAL A 100 -0.13 -0.48 12.52
CA VAL A 100 -0.06 -1.56 13.50
C VAL A 100 -0.49 -2.87 12.88
N ILE A 101 0.41 -3.85 12.82
CA ILE A 101 0.16 -5.18 12.29
C ILE A 101 0.19 -6.19 13.43
N ARG A 102 -1.00 -6.57 13.90
CA ARG A 102 -1.21 -7.45 15.06
C ARG A 102 -1.36 -8.94 14.71
N SER A 103 -1.45 -9.27 13.42
CA SER A 103 -1.73 -10.62 12.93
C SER A 103 -0.95 -10.91 11.64
N SER A 104 -0.71 -12.20 11.35
CA SER A 104 -0.15 -12.65 10.08
C SER A 104 -1.19 -12.74 8.95
N TYR A 105 -2.42 -12.29 9.21
CA TYR A 105 -3.55 -12.22 8.28
C TYR A 105 -4.42 -11.00 8.63
N MET A 106 -5.12 -10.45 7.66
CA MET A 106 -5.95 -9.24 7.80
C MET A 106 -7.44 -9.60 7.93
N GLY A 107 -8.15 -8.90 8.83
CA GLY A 107 -9.58 -9.11 9.10
C GLY A 107 -9.92 -10.32 9.99
N GLU A 108 -11.22 -10.47 10.26
CA GLU A 108 -11.79 -11.59 11.01
C GLU A 108 -12.63 -12.45 10.06
N GLY A 109 -12.23 -13.70 9.81
CA GLY A 109 -12.85 -14.56 8.80
C GLY A 109 -11.91 -15.66 8.33
N SER A 110 -11.92 -15.95 7.02
CA SER A 110 -11.01 -16.93 6.42
C SER A 110 -9.56 -16.48 6.57
N GLU A 111 -8.74 -17.29 7.24
CA GLU A 111 -7.30 -17.05 7.38
C GLU A 111 -6.58 -17.04 6.02
N GLU A 112 -6.97 -17.94 5.12
CA GLU A 112 -6.39 -18.05 3.77
C GLU A 112 -6.58 -16.74 2.99
N LEU A 113 -7.80 -16.20 3.01
CA LEU A 113 -8.08 -14.90 2.41
C LEU A 113 -7.33 -13.78 3.14
N GLY A 114 -7.33 -13.80 4.48
CA GLY A 114 -6.64 -12.80 5.27
C GLY A 114 -5.12 -12.73 5.00
N LYS A 115 -4.47 -13.85 4.65
CA LYS A 115 -3.07 -13.88 4.20
C LYS A 115 -2.87 -13.17 2.86
N VAL A 116 -3.80 -13.35 1.92
CA VAL A 116 -3.77 -12.63 0.64
C VAL A 116 -3.97 -11.12 0.89
N LEU A 117 -4.92 -10.76 1.75
CA LEU A 117 -5.24 -9.36 2.05
C LEU A 117 -4.09 -8.62 2.74
N ILE A 118 -3.44 -9.22 3.75
CA ILE A 118 -2.33 -8.55 4.45
C ILE A 118 -1.13 -8.33 3.52
N LYS A 119 -0.86 -9.28 2.62
CA LYS A 119 0.18 -9.15 1.60
C LYS A 119 -0.13 -8.00 0.65
N GLY A 120 -1.37 -7.96 0.12
CA GLY A 120 -1.83 -6.88 -0.74
C GLY A 120 -1.81 -5.51 -0.05
N PHE A 121 -2.12 -5.44 1.25
CA PHE A 121 -2.06 -4.21 2.03
C PHE A 121 -0.63 -3.70 2.23
N ILE A 122 0.32 -4.56 2.61
CA ILE A 122 1.72 -4.17 2.78
C ILE A 122 2.33 -3.75 1.43
N TYR A 123 2.03 -4.47 0.36
CA TYR A 123 2.38 -4.04 -1.00
C TYR A 123 1.78 -2.67 -1.30
N ALA A 124 0.49 -2.43 -1.10
CA ALA A 124 -0.09 -1.11 -1.33
C ALA A 124 0.62 0.01 -0.56
N LEU A 125 0.99 -0.24 0.70
CA LEU A 125 1.77 0.70 1.51
C LEU A 125 3.16 0.98 0.92
N SER A 126 3.87 -0.04 0.44
CA SER A 126 5.21 0.11 -0.18
C SER A 126 5.17 0.98 -1.44
N GLN A 127 4.00 1.12 -2.06
CA GLN A 127 3.79 1.87 -3.30
C GLN A 127 3.22 3.29 -3.10
N GLN A 128 2.94 3.70 -1.86
CA GLN A 128 2.45 5.07 -1.58
C GLN A 128 3.57 6.10 -1.69
N ASN A 129 3.26 7.32 -2.12
CA ASN A 129 4.22 8.43 -2.19
C ASN A 129 4.71 8.83 -0.78
N ASN A 130 3.79 8.88 0.19
CA ASN A 130 4.07 9.16 1.59
C ASN A 130 3.80 7.91 2.46
N PRO A 131 4.81 7.04 2.72
CA PRO A 131 4.65 5.85 3.56
C PRO A 131 4.54 6.22 5.05
N PRO A 132 4.10 5.33 5.95
CA PRO A 132 4.04 5.62 7.39
C PRO A 132 5.42 5.88 7.99
N GLU A 133 5.51 6.64 9.09
CA GLU A 133 6.79 6.84 9.78
C GLU A 133 7.24 5.54 10.47
N THR A 134 6.29 4.82 11.09
CA THR A 134 6.56 3.60 11.85
C THR A 134 5.55 2.50 11.54
N MET A 135 6.03 1.27 11.45
CA MET A 135 5.22 0.07 11.44
C MET A 135 5.54 -0.80 12.66
N LEU A 136 4.52 -1.13 13.44
CA LEU A 136 4.63 -1.95 14.65
C LEU A 136 4.07 -3.34 14.39
N PHE A 137 4.87 -4.37 14.64
CA PHE A 137 4.51 -5.78 14.47
C PHE A 137 4.49 -6.48 15.82
N TYR A 138 3.33 -7.00 16.21
CA TYR A 138 3.21 -7.79 17.44
C TYR A 138 2.18 -8.91 17.28
N ASN A 139 2.15 -9.80 18.28
CA ASN A 139 1.38 -11.04 18.24
C ASN A 139 1.66 -11.80 16.92
N GLY A 140 0.65 -12.28 16.20
CA GLY A 140 0.83 -13.01 14.95
C GLY A 140 1.55 -12.20 13.87
N GLY A 141 1.50 -10.87 13.92
CA GLY A 141 2.15 -9.98 12.95
C GLY A 141 3.68 -10.09 12.96
N ALA A 142 4.29 -10.50 14.07
CA ALA A 142 5.74 -10.68 14.17
C ALA A 142 6.29 -11.67 13.12
N LYS A 143 5.47 -12.63 12.66
CA LYS A 143 5.84 -13.60 11.62
C LYS A 143 6.14 -12.93 10.28
N LEU A 144 5.51 -11.79 9.98
CA LEU A 144 5.63 -11.13 8.68
C LEU A 144 6.99 -10.46 8.46
N THR A 145 7.71 -10.13 9.54
CA THR A 145 9.06 -9.55 9.48
C THR A 145 10.17 -10.61 9.51
N CYS A 146 9.81 -11.90 9.54
CA CYS A 146 10.75 -13.01 9.66
C CYS A 146 10.93 -13.75 8.32
N GLU A 147 12.02 -14.53 8.22
CA GLU A 147 12.29 -15.40 7.08
C GLU A 147 11.07 -16.25 6.67
N GLY A 148 10.84 -16.38 5.36
CA GLY A 148 9.72 -17.14 4.79
C GLY A 148 8.41 -16.36 4.64
N SER A 149 8.34 -15.12 5.14
CA SER A 149 7.20 -14.23 4.88
C SER A 149 7.17 -13.75 3.43
N GLU A 150 6.00 -13.84 2.79
CA GLU A 150 5.78 -13.36 1.42
C GLU A 150 5.81 -11.82 1.29
N SER A 151 5.79 -11.09 2.41
CA SER A 151 5.82 -9.62 2.43
C SER A 151 7.21 -9.05 2.71
N LEU A 152 8.27 -9.87 2.79
CA LEU A 152 9.60 -9.41 3.17
C LEU A 152 10.18 -8.37 2.23
N GLU A 153 10.03 -8.55 0.92
CA GLU A 153 10.60 -7.62 -0.06
C GLU A 153 9.93 -6.24 0.01
N ASP A 154 8.60 -6.20 0.16
CA ASP A 154 7.86 -4.95 0.38
C ASP A 154 8.26 -4.26 1.70
N LEU A 155 8.47 -5.03 2.77
CA LEU A 155 8.91 -4.48 4.06
C LEU A 155 10.35 -3.95 3.99
N LYS A 156 11.23 -4.59 3.22
CA LYS A 156 12.59 -4.09 2.97
C LYS A 156 12.56 -2.82 2.13
N GLU A 157 11.68 -2.72 1.15
CA GLU A 157 11.45 -1.49 0.38
C GLU A 157 10.95 -0.36 1.29
N LEU A 158 9.97 -0.62 2.15
CA LEU A 158 9.50 0.36 3.14
C LEU A 158 10.65 0.80 4.06
N LYS A 159 11.46 -0.14 4.59
CA LYS A 159 12.62 0.19 5.42
C LYS A 159 13.66 1.05 4.66
N SER A 160 13.95 0.76 3.39
CA SER A 160 14.90 1.53 2.60
C SER A 160 14.41 2.96 2.31
N ARG A 161 13.08 3.15 2.31
CA ARG A 161 12.42 4.46 2.22
C ARG A 161 12.31 5.20 3.57
N GLY A 162 12.93 4.67 4.63
CA GLY A 162 13.01 5.33 5.94
C GLY A 162 11.92 4.96 6.94
N VAL A 163 11.05 3.99 6.61
CA VAL A 163 10.03 3.51 7.54
C VAL A 163 10.69 2.72 8.68
N LYS A 164 10.41 3.09 9.93
CA LYS A 164 10.87 2.33 11.11
C LYS A 164 10.01 1.09 11.28
N ILE A 165 10.61 -0.09 11.18
CA ILE A 165 9.92 -1.37 11.38
C ILE A 165 10.35 -1.96 12.72
N LEU A 166 9.39 -2.10 13.64
CA LEU A 166 9.63 -2.57 15.00
C LEU A 166 8.82 -3.83 15.29
N THR A 167 9.47 -4.89 15.72
CA THR A 167 8.85 -6.19 16.01
C THR A 167 8.96 -6.56 17.47
N CYS A 168 7.83 -6.90 18.11
CA CYS A 168 7.78 -7.24 19.52
C CYS A 168 8.66 -8.47 19.86
N GLY A 169 9.68 -8.26 20.69
CA GLY A 169 10.64 -9.31 21.07
C GLY A 169 10.00 -10.47 21.84
N THR A 170 9.00 -10.21 22.68
CA THR A 170 8.24 -11.27 23.37
C THR A 170 7.54 -12.19 22.38
N CYS A 171 7.01 -11.64 21.28
CA CYS A 171 6.34 -12.43 20.25
C CYS A 171 7.34 -13.25 19.43
N LEU A 172 8.50 -12.68 19.08
CA LEU A 172 9.57 -13.42 18.42
C LEU A 172 10.04 -14.61 19.27
N ASN A 173 10.26 -14.40 20.57
CA ASN A 173 10.64 -15.47 21.50
C ASN A 173 9.54 -16.53 21.61
N TYR A 174 8.28 -16.13 21.75
CA TYR A 174 7.16 -17.06 21.88
C TYR A 174 6.98 -17.97 20.65
N TYR A 175 7.21 -17.44 19.44
CA TYR A 175 7.12 -18.22 18.20
C TYR A 175 8.44 -18.89 17.79
N GLU A 176 9.50 -18.77 18.59
CA GLU A 176 10.84 -19.31 18.28
C GLU A 176 11.39 -18.76 16.94
N LEU A 177 11.26 -17.44 16.75
CA LEU A 177 11.65 -16.71 15.52
C LEU A 177 12.74 -15.65 15.75
N SER A 178 13.33 -15.56 16.95
CA SER A 178 14.25 -14.47 17.30
C SER A 178 15.50 -14.41 16.42
N ASP A 179 16.00 -15.55 15.95
CA ASP A 179 17.11 -15.70 15.01
C ASP A 179 16.70 -15.56 13.54
N LYS A 180 15.40 -15.50 13.25
CA LYS A 180 14.83 -15.43 11.90
C LYS A 180 14.29 -14.04 11.54
N LEU A 181 14.49 -13.03 12.38
CA LEU A 181 14.10 -11.67 12.08
C LEU A 181 14.88 -11.16 10.86
N ALA A 182 14.19 -10.94 9.75
CA ALA A 182 14.82 -10.61 8.46
C ALA A 182 14.74 -9.12 8.10
N VAL A 183 13.83 -8.36 8.72
CA VAL A 183 13.66 -6.92 8.49
C VAL A 183 13.21 -6.22 9.78
N GLY A 184 13.64 -4.97 9.97
CA GLY A 184 13.32 -4.16 11.16
C GLY A 184 14.25 -4.38 12.35
N GLU A 185 13.77 -4.01 13.52
CA GLU A 185 14.47 -4.08 14.82
C GLU A 185 13.54 -4.67 15.89
N VAL A 186 14.13 -5.27 16.92
CA VAL A 186 13.38 -5.81 18.07
C VAL A 186 12.95 -4.66 18.99
N THR A 187 11.67 -4.63 19.37
CA THR A 187 11.11 -3.69 20.35
C THR A 187 10.43 -4.41 21.51
N ASN A 188 9.82 -3.66 22.42
CA ASN A 188 9.06 -4.14 23.57
C ASN A 188 7.70 -3.41 23.67
N MET A 189 6.85 -3.85 24.60
CA MET A 189 5.49 -3.30 24.73
C MET A 189 5.48 -1.84 25.22
N TYR A 190 6.49 -1.40 25.96
CA TYR A 190 6.58 -0.01 26.43
C TYR A 190 6.78 0.94 25.26
N ASP A 191 7.76 0.66 24.40
CA ASP A 191 8.02 1.48 23.19
C ASP A 191 6.84 1.40 22.20
N ILE A 192 6.22 0.23 22.02
CA ILE A 192 4.97 0.10 21.22
C ILE A 192 3.89 1.06 21.75
N ALA A 193 3.66 1.07 23.06
CA ALA A 193 2.65 1.94 23.67
C ALA A 193 3.01 3.43 23.51
N GLU A 194 4.27 3.81 23.68
CA GLU A 194 4.74 5.19 23.45
C GLU A 194 4.57 5.62 21.99
N LYS A 195 4.94 4.78 21.03
CA LYS A 195 4.78 5.08 19.59
C LYS A 195 3.31 5.22 19.20
N MET A 196 2.45 4.35 19.70
CA MET A 196 1.01 4.45 19.47
C MET A 196 0.42 5.70 20.12
N ALA A 197 0.78 6.01 21.37
CA ALA A 197 0.28 7.20 22.06
C ALA A 197 0.76 8.52 21.45
N GLY A 198 1.97 8.53 20.87
CA GLY A 198 2.52 9.68 20.16
C GLY A 198 2.11 9.79 18.68
N ALA A 199 1.34 8.84 18.15
CA ALA A 199 0.90 8.84 16.76
C ALA A 199 -0.20 9.89 16.53
N SER A 200 -0.09 10.65 15.44
CA SER A 200 -1.18 11.52 14.97
C SER A 200 -2.32 10.69 14.36
N LEU A 201 -1.97 9.53 13.79
CA LEU A 201 -2.90 8.59 13.17
C LEU A 201 -2.40 7.16 13.34
N ILE A 202 -3.25 6.27 13.83
CA ILE A 202 -3.01 4.83 13.85
C ILE A 202 -3.87 4.17 12.76
N VAL A 203 -3.23 3.37 11.92
CA VAL A 203 -3.90 2.50 10.95
C VAL A 203 -3.72 1.05 11.38
N SER A 204 -4.82 0.33 11.60
CA SER A 204 -4.82 -1.09 11.97
C SER A 204 -5.70 -1.88 11.00
N PRO A 205 -5.12 -2.65 10.07
CA PRO A 205 -5.86 -3.56 9.20
C PRO A 205 -6.39 -4.81 9.95
#